data_AF-A0AAW9A414-F1
#
_entry.id   AF-A0AAW9A414-F1
#
_cell.length_a   1.000
_cell.length_b   1.000
_cell.length_c   1.000
_cell.angle_alpha   90.00
_cell.angle_beta   90.00
_cell.angle_gamma   90.00
#
_symmetry.space_group_name_H-M   'P 1'
#
loop_
_entity.id
_entity.type
_entity.pdbx_description
1 polymer ?
#
loop_
_entity_poly.entity_id
_entity_poly.type
_entity_poly.pdbx_seq_one_letter_code
_entity_poly.pdbx_strand_id
1 'polypeptide(L)' 'MDDRLAIWLGGFFDEYYDKNKLDENSQYSSFEKKDLVVEAEHLKTHLVNILEYIENGGSDINKIKGHAFDGIYEKLL' A
#
# COMPACT_ATOMS: atom_id res chain seq x y z
N MET A 1 8.38 9.83 -17.26
CA MET A 1 7.94 8.43 -17.11
C MET A 1 7.67 7.92 -18.52
N ASP A 2 8.21 6.76 -18.93
CA ASP A 2 8.00 6.22 -20.29
C ASP A 2 6.56 5.73 -20.43
N ASP A 3 5.84 6.18 -21.46
CA ASP A 3 4.44 5.80 -21.73
C ASP A 3 4.26 4.26 -21.86
N ARG A 4 5.31 3.54 -22.27
CA ARG A 4 5.32 2.07 -22.35
C ARG A 4 5.34 1.41 -20.97
N LEU A 5 6.02 2.02 -19.99
CA LEU A 5 6.01 1.54 -18.60
C LEU A 5 4.64 1.77 -17.95
N ALA A 6 3.98 2.88 -18.25
CA ALA A 6 2.63 3.15 -17.74
C ALA A 6 1.59 2.15 -18.28
N ILE A 7 1.66 1.82 -19.58
CA ILE A 7 0.76 0.82 -20.22
C ILE A 7 1.00 -0.57 -19.63
N TRP A 8 2.26 -0.98 -19.47
CA TRP A 8 2.59 -2.30 -18.92
C TRP A 8 2.17 -2.45 -17.46
N LEU A 9 2.40 -1.41 -16.64
CA LEU A 9 1.96 -1.41 -15.24
C LEU A 9 0.44 -1.39 -15.12
N GLY A 10 -0.27 -0.64 -15.99
CA GLY A 10 -1.74 -0.66 -16.04
C GLY A 10 -2.29 -2.06 -16.30
N GLY A 11 -1.75 -2.76 -17.30
CA GLY A 11 -2.14 -4.15 -17.57
C GLY A 11 -1.85 -5.10 -16.41
N PHE A 12 -0.72 -4.92 -15.71
CA PHE A 12 -0.40 -5.73 -14.53
C PHE A 12 -1.39 -5.53 -13.38
N PHE A 13 -1.80 -4.28 -13.11
CA PHE A 13 -2.76 -4.00 -12.03
C PHE A 13 -4.15 -4.52 -12.36
N ASP A 14 -4.63 -4.37 -13.59
CA ASP A 14 -5.93 -4.89 -14.02
C ASP A 14 -5.96 -6.42 -13.95
N GLU A 15 -4.93 -7.10 -14.45
CA GLU A 15 -4.80 -8.56 -14.34
C GLU A 15 -4.76 -9.03 -12.88
N TYR A 16 -4.05 -8.32 -12.01
CA TYR A 16 -4.00 -8.63 -10.58
C TYR A 16 -5.37 -8.42 -9.92
N TYR A 17 -6.06 -7.33 -10.26
CA TYR A 17 -7.37 -6.99 -9.73
C TYR A 17 -8.39 -8.09 -10.07
N ASP A 18 -8.47 -8.45 -11.34
CA ASP A 18 -9.44 -9.43 -11.86
C ASP A 18 -9.12 -10.85 -11.38
N LYS A 19 -7.84 -11.27 -11.45
CA LYS A 19 -7.41 -12.62 -11.06
C LYS A 19 -7.70 -12.92 -9.59
N ASN A 20 -7.54 -11.93 -8.71
CA ASN A 20 -7.79 -12.07 -7.29
C ASN A 20 -9.23 -11.68 -6.89
N LYS A 21 -10.03 -11.19 -7.85
CA LYS A 21 -11.39 -10.67 -7.63
C LYS A 21 -11.44 -9.67 -6.49
N LEU A 22 -10.63 -8.62 -6.57
CA LEU A 22 -10.46 -7.69 -5.46
C LEU A 22 -11.74 -6.88 -5.16
N ASP A 23 -12.67 -6.79 -6.10
CA ASP A 23 -14.03 -6.27 -5.87
C ASP A 23 -14.89 -7.15 -4.96
N GLU A 24 -14.59 -8.45 -4.86
CA GLU A 24 -15.33 -9.40 -4.02
C GLU A 24 -14.54 -9.78 -2.75
N ASN A 25 -13.23 -10.00 -2.88
CA ASN A 25 -12.39 -10.64 -1.87
C ASN A 25 -11.57 -9.65 -1.05
N SER A 26 -11.41 -8.41 -1.50
CA SER A 26 -10.64 -7.42 -0.76
C SER A 26 -11.44 -6.89 0.42
N GLN A 27 -10.79 -6.70 1.57
CA GLN A 27 -11.36 -5.94 2.69
C GLN A 27 -11.69 -4.50 2.31
N TYR A 28 -11.06 -3.98 1.24
CA TYR A 28 -11.24 -2.63 0.72
C TYR A 28 -12.38 -2.51 -0.30
N SER A 29 -12.99 -3.63 -0.71
CA SER A 29 -13.99 -3.66 -1.79
C SER A 29 -15.21 -2.79 -1.52
N SER A 30 -15.64 -2.70 -0.26
CA SER A 30 -16.81 -1.92 0.15
C SER A 30 -16.49 -0.47 0.55
N PHE A 31 -15.23 -0.05 0.45
CA PHE A 31 -14.79 1.25 0.94
C PHE A 31 -15.08 2.34 -0.08
N GLU A 32 -15.47 3.52 0.39
CA GLU A 32 -15.62 4.67 -0.48
C GLU A 32 -14.25 5.14 -0.97
N LYS A 33 -14.21 5.74 -2.17
CA LYS A 33 -12.98 6.30 -2.75
C LYS A 33 -12.22 7.22 -1.77
N LYS A 34 -12.95 8.02 -0.98
CA LYS A 34 -12.34 8.92 0.01
C LYS A 34 -11.52 8.15 1.04
N ASP A 35 -12.06 7.06 1.58
CA ASP A 35 -11.39 6.24 2.58
C ASP A 35 -10.18 5.51 1.97
N LEU A 36 -10.32 5.01 0.73
CA LEU A 36 -9.20 4.41 -0.01
C LEU A 36 -8.04 5.39 -0.26
N VAL A 37 -8.35 6.65 -0.55
CA VAL A 37 -7.33 7.69 -0.74
C VAL A 37 -6.61 7.98 0.58
N VAL A 38 -7.34 8.08 1.69
CA VAL A 38 -6.75 8.26 3.02
C VAL A 38 -5.84 7.07 3.37
N GLU A 39 -6.31 5.85 3.10
CA GLU A 39 -5.54 4.63 3.34
C GLU A 39 -4.24 4.60 2.53
N ALA A 40 -4.32 4.91 1.24
CA ALA A 40 -3.16 4.92 0.37
C ALA A 40 -2.10 5.95 0.81
N GLU A 41 -2.51 7.16 1.21
CA GLU A 41 -1.58 8.16 1.75
C GLU A 41 -0.98 7.72 3.10
N HIS A 42 -1.78 7.11 3.98
CA HIS A 42 -1.30 6.62 5.27
C HIS A 42 -0.26 5.50 5.11
N LEU A 43 -0.56 4.48 4.29
CA LEU A 43 0.37 3.40 3.96
C LEU A 43 1.67 3.93 3.34
N LYS A 44 1.56 4.88 2.42
CA LYS A 44 2.72 5.51 1.78
C LYS A 44 3.60 6.25 2.79
N THR A 45 3.02 7.05 3.69
CA THR A 45 3.76 7.75 4.73
C THR A 45 4.57 6.79 5.60
N HIS A 46 3.95 5.71 6.05
CA HIS A 46 4.65 4.75 6.90
C HIS A 46 5.70 3.93 6.16
N LEU A 47 5.47 3.60 4.88
CA LEU A 47 6.51 3.01 4.04
C LEU A 47 7.71 3.95 3.88
N VAL A 48 7.49 5.24 3.65
CA VAL A 48 8.57 6.24 3.61
C VAL A 48 9.34 6.26 4.92
N ASN A 49 8.66 6.27 6.07
CA ASN A 49 9.32 6.23 7.38
C ASN A 49 10.19 4.98 7.58
N ILE A 50 9.71 3.81 7.11
CA ILE A 50 10.50 2.56 7.15
C ILE A 50 11.75 2.67 6.28
N LEU A 51 11.61 3.17 5.05
CA LEU A 51 12.72 3.32 4.12
C LEU A 51 13.76 4.31 4.68
N GLU A 52 13.31 5.47 5.17
CA GLU A 52 14.18 6.44 5.81
C GLU A 52 14.89 5.87 7.05
N TYR A 53 14.19 5.08 7.88
CA TYR A 53 14.82 4.41 9.02
C TYR A 53 15.94 3.47 8.60
N ILE A 54 15.71 2.67 7.55
CA ILE A 54 16.70 1.72 7.01
C ILE A 54 17.88 2.47 6.37
N GLU A 55 17.61 3.50 5.55
CA GLU A 55 18.64 4.32 4.90
C GLU A 55 19.55 5.02 5.92
N ASN A 56 19.01 5.38 7.08
CA ASN A 56 19.76 5.95 8.21
C ASN A 56 20.46 4.89 9.09
N GLY A 57 20.61 3.65 8.62
CA GLY A 57 21.32 2.56 9.32
C GLY A 57 20.49 1.82 10.37
N GLY A 58 19.18 2.08 10.41
CA GLY A 58 18.23 1.36 11.25
C GLY A 58 18.12 -0.12 10.86
N SER A 59 18.11 -1.00 11.87
CA SER A 59 18.04 -2.46 11.67
C SER A 59 17.17 -3.16 12.71
N ASP A 60 16.56 -2.43 13.64
CA ASP A 60 15.64 -3.00 14.62
C ASP A 60 14.34 -3.43 13.94
N ILE A 61 14.18 -4.74 13.80
CA ILE A 61 13.00 -5.35 13.17
C ILE A 61 11.69 -5.01 13.89
N ASN A 62 11.72 -4.76 15.20
CA ASN A 62 10.51 -4.41 15.95
C ASN A 62 10.07 -2.98 15.63
N LYS A 63 11.01 -2.06 15.39
CA LYS A 63 10.68 -0.71 14.92
C LYS A 63 10.13 -0.71 13.50
N ILE A 64 10.74 -1.49 12.60
CA ILE A 64 10.25 -1.66 11.23
C ILE A 64 8.82 -2.22 11.24
N LYS A 65 8.57 -3.26 12.04
CA LYS A 65 7.23 -3.82 12.22
C LYS A 65 6.25 -2.81 12.82
N GLY A 66 6.68 -2.03 13.81
CA GLY A 66 5.88 -0.95 14.40
C GLY A 66 5.37 0.01 13.33
N HIS A 67 6.27 0.59 12.54
CA HIS A 67 5.89 1.46 11.42
C HIS A 67 5.00 0.75 10.38
N ALA A 68 5.28 -0.52 10.07
CA ALA A 68 4.44 -1.27 9.13
C ALA A 68 3.00 -1.46 9.63
N PHE A 69 2.83 -1.79 10.92
CA PHE A 69 1.52 -1.97 11.54
C PHE A 69 0.81 -0.64 11.72
N ASP A 70 1.52 0.41 12.12
CA ASP A 70 0.98 1.77 12.19
C ASP A 70 0.55 2.26 10.80
N GLY A 71 1.13 1.73 9.73
CA GLY A 71 0.74 1.95 8.33
C GLY A 71 -0.68 1.49 7.99
N ILE A 72 -1.16 0.45 8.66
CA ILE A 72 -2.47 -0.15 8.43
C ILE A 72 -3.46 0.61 9.30
N TYR A 73 -4.32 1.42 8.68
CA TYR A 73 -5.23 2.29 9.43
C TYR A 73 -6.27 1.46 10.21
N GLU A 74 -6.38 1.68 11.53
CA GLU A 74 -7.19 0.84 12.44
C GLU A 74 -8.68 0.71 12.11
N LYS A 75 -9.27 1.58 11.27
CA LYS A 75 -10.63 1.31 10.75
C LYS A 75 -10.73 0.03 9.90
N LEU A 76 -9.59 -0.59 9.59
CA LEU A 76 -9.44 -1.82 8.82
C LEU A 76 -9.18 -3.05 9.68
N LEU A 77 -9.01 -2.91 11.00
CA LEU A 77 -8.88 -4.01 11.96
C LEU A 77 -10.21 -4.25 12.68
#